data_AF-A0AAF0XTI2-F1
#
_entry.id   AF-A0AAF0XTI2-F1
#
_cell.length_a   1.000
_cell.length_b   1.000
_cell.length_c   1.000
_cell.angle_alpha   90.00
_cell.angle_beta   90.00
_cell.angle_gamma   90.00
#
_symmetry.space_group_name_H-M   'P 1'
#
loop_
_entity.id
_entity.type
_entity.pdbx_description
1 polymer ?
#
loop_
_entity_poly.entity_id
_entity_poly.type
_entity_poly.pdbx_seq_one_letter_code
_entity_poly.pdbx_strand_id
1 'polypeptide(L)'
;MREHTNGMDLVRTGATRFATAFLTLQRLHKLRPALRKLFGSEYWIVSKLSKTENERIVYEIVFSIAFWEGLEDCLNASQPLLQVLRIADGDERPALAEVAAAMDYVRVQFSKAFVGPKTQLRNKVLKIIDDRWNTQMGKPLYGAALFLNPGKYFDIVERNPSCASRIREDFNDVLEKMVKDRTPLLALLEKFMP
;
A
#
# COMPACT_ATOMS: atom_id res chain seq x y z
N MET A 1 10.93 25.18 18.65
CA MET A 1 10.44 24.19 17.65
C MET A 1 10.57 24.70 16.21
N ARG A 2 9.84 25.75 15.79
CA ARG A 2 9.86 26.26 14.40
C ARG A 2 11.25 26.57 13.84
N GLU A 3 12.13 27.15 14.65
CA GLU A 3 13.51 27.42 14.26
C GLU A 3 14.27 26.14 13.89
N HIS A 4 14.06 25.05 14.64
CA HIS A 4 14.75 23.79 14.41
C HIS A 4 14.15 23.01 13.23
N THR A 5 12.86 23.20 12.93
CA THR A 5 12.16 22.56 11.81
C THR A 5 12.13 23.43 10.55
N ASN A 6 12.85 24.55 10.50
CA ASN A 6 12.82 25.53 9.40
C ASN A 6 11.39 25.97 9.02
N GLY A 7 10.56 26.21 10.04
CA GLY A 7 9.15 26.62 9.88
C GLY A 7 8.22 25.50 9.42
N MET A 8 8.70 24.27 9.24
CA MET A 8 7.83 23.14 8.89
C MET A 8 7.01 22.68 10.10
N ASP A 9 5.70 22.56 9.90
CA ASP A 9 4.81 21.90 10.85
C ASP A 9 4.97 20.37 10.79
N LEU A 10 4.77 19.71 11.94
CA LEU A 10 4.82 18.25 12.05
C LEU A 10 3.65 17.59 11.33
N VAL A 11 2.45 18.17 11.49
CA VAL A 11 1.23 17.70 10.83
C VAL A 11 1.24 18.20 9.40
N ARG A 12 0.99 17.29 8.45
CA ARG A 12 0.79 17.63 7.05
C ARG A 12 -0.57 17.12 6.61
N THR A 13 -1.51 18.04 6.40
CA THR A 13 -2.86 17.73 5.94
C THR A 13 -2.85 17.24 4.48
N GLY A 14 -3.60 16.17 4.22
CA GLY A 14 -3.92 15.67 2.89
C GLY A 14 -5.43 15.69 2.65
N ALA A 15 -5.84 15.38 1.42
CA ALA A 15 -7.26 15.40 1.02
C ALA A 15 -8.13 14.40 1.80
N THR A 16 -7.53 13.29 2.25
CA THR A 16 -8.20 12.27 3.07
C THR A 16 -7.50 12.11 4.40
N ARG A 17 -8.21 11.55 5.39
CA ARG A 17 -7.62 11.19 6.69
C ARG A 17 -6.43 10.21 6.55
N PHE A 18 -6.47 9.32 5.55
CA PHE A 18 -5.38 8.38 5.27
C PHE A 18 -4.14 9.09 4.73
N ALA A 19 -4.34 10.01 3.77
CA ALA A 19 -3.26 10.83 3.26
C ALA A 19 -2.67 11.71 4.37
N THR A 20 -3.50 12.33 5.21
CA THR A 20 -3.04 13.13 6.37
C THR A 20 -2.18 12.31 7.32
N ALA A 21 -2.60 11.10 7.68
CA ALA A 21 -1.83 10.22 8.57
C ALA A 21 -0.46 9.87 7.96
N PHE A 22 -0.43 9.40 6.71
CA PHE A 22 0.82 9.05 6.04
C PHE A 22 1.76 10.24 5.87
N LEU A 23 1.23 11.38 5.40
CA LEU A 23 2.01 12.60 5.18
C LEU A 23 2.58 13.15 6.49
N THR A 24 1.85 13.01 7.59
CA THR A 24 2.30 13.38 8.94
C THR A 24 3.42 12.45 9.42
N LEU A 25 3.29 11.13 9.25
CA LEU A 25 4.38 10.19 9.58
C LEU A 25 5.63 10.45 8.74
N GLN A 26 5.47 10.71 7.43
CA GLN A 26 6.57 11.01 6.53
C GLN A 26 7.29 12.32 6.93
N ARG A 27 6.51 13.34 7.32
CA ARG A 27 7.03 14.60 7.82
C ARG A 27 7.79 14.40 9.14
N LEU A 28 7.24 13.63 10.06
CA LEU A 28 7.85 13.29 11.34
C LEU A 28 9.18 12.56 11.14
N HIS A 29 9.23 11.58 10.24
CA HIS A 29 10.46 10.88 9.85
C HIS A 29 11.53 11.85 9.32
N LYS A 30 11.15 12.72 8.39
CA LYS A 30 12.06 13.72 7.80
C LYS A 30 12.61 14.70 8.84
N LEU A 31 11.80 15.05 9.84
CA LEU A 31 12.17 15.99 10.90
C LEU A 31 12.89 15.32 12.08
N ARG A 32 13.12 14.00 12.06
CA ARG A 32 13.84 13.28 13.13
C ARG A 32 15.15 13.96 13.56
N PRO A 33 16.07 14.38 12.65
CA PRO A 33 17.32 15.02 13.08
C PRO A 33 17.08 16.37 13.78
N ALA A 34 16.14 17.17 13.26
CA ALA A 34 15.76 18.46 13.83
C ALA A 34 15.16 18.29 15.23
N LEU A 35 14.29 17.29 15.41
CA LEU A 35 13.67 16.97 16.69
C LEU A 35 14.72 16.52 17.70
N ARG A 36 15.62 15.60 17.31
CA ARG A 36 16.71 15.17 18.20
C ARG A 36 17.60 16.33 18.62
N LYS A 37 17.92 17.25 17.71
CA LYS A 37 18.68 18.47 18.02
C LYS A 37 17.94 19.37 19.01
N LEU A 38 16.63 19.57 18.82
CA LEU A 38 15.80 20.39 19.71
C LEU A 38 15.75 19.80 21.11
N PHE A 39 15.32 18.54 21.23
CA PHE A 39 15.11 17.87 22.52
C PHE A 39 16.42 17.50 23.22
N GLY A 40 17.55 17.47 22.50
CA GLY A 40 18.89 17.30 23.06
C GLY A 40 19.65 18.61 23.32
N SER A 41 19.05 19.78 23.08
CA SER A 41 19.73 21.07 23.28
C SER A 41 19.81 21.44 24.77
N GLU A 42 20.87 22.15 25.17
CA GLU A 42 20.99 22.69 26.54
C GLU A 42 19.81 23.58 26.91
N TYR A 43 19.35 24.40 25.95
CA TYR A 43 18.15 25.22 26.09
C TYR A 43 16.94 24.39 26.52
N TRP A 44 16.72 23.24 25.90
CA TRP A 44 15.61 22.36 26.22
C TRP A 44 15.77 21.74 27.62
N ILE A 45 16.95 21.19 27.92
CA ILE A 45 17.24 20.51 29.18
C ILE A 45 16.99 21.43 30.38
N VAL A 46 17.42 22.69 30.29
CA VAL A 46 17.30 23.69 31.38
C VAL A 46 15.89 24.31 31.44
N SER A 47 15.06 24.12 30.43
CA SER A 47 13.71 24.71 30.38
C SER A 47 12.80 24.19 31.52
N LYS A 48 11.81 24.99 31.91
CA LYS A 48 10.76 24.51 32.85
C LYS A 48 9.86 23.44 32.22
N LEU A 49 9.77 23.44 30.87
CA LEU A 49 8.91 22.54 30.11
C LEU A 49 9.42 21.09 30.18
N SER A 50 10.73 20.89 30.10
CA SER A 50 11.36 19.55 30.16
C SER A 50 11.06 18.78 31.45
N LYS A 51 10.60 19.47 32.49
CA LYS A 51 10.24 18.88 33.80
C LYS A 51 8.81 18.38 33.88
N THR A 52 8.00 18.63 32.86
CA THR A 52 6.62 18.12 32.81
C THR A 52 6.60 16.67 32.29
N GLU A 53 5.64 15.88 32.76
CA GLU A 53 5.53 14.47 32.38
C GLU A 53 5.37 14.29 30.86
N ASN A 54 4.53 15.12 30.24
CA ASN A 54 4.30 15.08 28.79
C ASN A 54 5.60 15.30 27.99
N GLU A 55 6.42 16.25 28.42
CA GLU A 55 7.67 16.56 27.73
C GLU A 55 8.73 15.48 27.94
N ARG A 56 8.72 14.82 29.10
CA ARG A 56 9.54 13.64 29.34
C ARG A 56 9.18 12.50 28.39
N ILE A 57 7.88 12.23 28.21
CA ILE A 57 7.38 11.23 27.24
C ILE A 57 7.83 11.60 25.82
N VAL A 58 7.72 12.87 25.42
CA VAL A 58 8.16 13.32 24.08
C VAL A 58 9.66 13.09 23.91
N TYR A 59 10.48 13.40 24.92
CA TYR A 59 11.91 13.12 24.90
C TYR A 59 12.18 11.62 24.72
N GLU A 60 11.54 10.76 25.51
CA GLU A 60 11.67 9.30 25.42
C GLU A 60 11.29 8.79 24.01
N ILE A 61 10.22 9.31 23.41
CA ILE A 61 9.80 8.98 22.03
C ILE A 61 10.86 9.42 21.00
N VAL A 62 11.33 10.67 21.06
CA VAL A 62 12.29 11.23 20.10
C VAL A 62 13.64 10.49 20.15
N PHE A 63 14.02 9.97 21.31
CA PHE A 63 15.26 9.23 21.48
C PHE A 63 15.12 7.70 21.37
N SER A 64 13.89 7.16 21.34
CA SER A 64 13.62 5.73 21.19
C SER A 64 13.93 5.20 19.79
N ILE A 65 14.83 4.22 19.70
CA ILE A 65 15.13 3.51 18.44
C ILE A 65 13.88 2.77 17.94
N ALA A 66 13.22 2.02 18.84
CA ALA A 66 12.05 1.22 18.51
C ALA A 66 10.89 2.06 17.94
N PHE A 67 10.70 3.29 18.44
CA PHE A 67 9.68 4.20 17.89
C PHE A 67 9.98 4.54 16.42
N TRP A 68 11.22 4.91 16.11
CA TRP A 68 11.60 5.30 14.75
C TRP A 68 11.59 4.11 13.78
N GLU A 69 11.99 2.92 14.24
CA GLU A 69 11.88 1.69 13.44
C GLU A 69 10.42 1.34 13.15
N GLY A 70 9.53 1.45 14.14
CA GLY A 70 8.09 1.25 13.95
C GLY A 70 7.47 2.28 13.01
N LEU A 71 7.90 3.54 13.09
CA LEU A 71 7.47 4.58 12.17
C LEU A 71 7.90 4.27 10.74
N GLU A 72 9.15 3.84 10.53
CA GLU A 72 9.66 3.42 9.22
C GLU A 72 8.89 2.21 8.68
N ASP A 73 8.55 1.24 9.54
CA ASP A 73 7.69 0.11 9.17
C ASP A 73 6.30 0.56 8.72
N CYS A 74 5.68 1.54 9.39
CA CYS A 74 4.41 2.12 8.95
C CYS A 74 4.53 2.77 7.58
N LEU A 75 5.61 3.51 7.30
CA LEU A 75 5.85 4.14 6.01
C LEU A 75 6.04 3.09 4.91
N ASN A 76 6.87 2.08 5.16
CA ASN A 76 7.15 1.00 4.22
C ASN A 76 5.92 0.14 3.90
N ALA A 77 5.04 -0.09 4.89
CA ALA A 77 3.78 -0.79 4.66
C ALA A 77 2.77 0.07 3.87
N SER A 78 2.69 1.36 4.16
CA SER A 78 1.66 2.24 3.60
C SER A 78 1.99 2.72 2.19
N GLN A 79 3.26 2.99 1.88
CA GLN A 79 3.66 3.64 0.63
C GLN A 79 3.27 2.85 -0.64
N PRO A 80 3.54 1.53 -0.75
CA PRO A 80 3.12 0.76 -1.92
C PRO A 80 1.60 0.73 -2.09
N LEU A 81 0.84 0.66 -0.99
CA LEU A 81 -0.62 0.67 -1.02
C LEU A 81 -1.19 2.02 -1.47
N LEU A 82 -0.57 3.12 -1.05
CA LEU A 82 -0.95 4.47 -1.51
C LEU A 82 -0.67 4.67 -3.01
N GLN A 83 0.35 4.01 -3.57
CA GLN A 83 0.58 4.02 -5.01
C GLN A 83 -0.52 3.28 -5.77
N VAL A 84 -1.00 2.14 -5.25
CA VAL A 84 -2.17 1.44 -5.80
C VAL A 84 -3.41 2.32 -5.74
N LEU A 85 -3.66 2.98 -4.60
CA LEU A 85 -4.80 3.90 -4.46
C LEU A 85 -4.72 5.06 -5.46
N ARG A 86 -3.53 5.61 -5.69
CA ARG A 86 -3.35 6.67 -6.69
C ARG A 86 -3.66 6.20 -8.12
N ILE A 87 -3.39 4.93 -8.43
CA ILE A 87 -3.78 4.32 -9.71
C ILE A 87 -5.30 4.16 -9.78
N ALA A 88 -5.92 3.71 -8.68
CA ALA A 88 -7.37 3.53 -8.59
C ALA A 88 -8.15 4.85 -8.74
N ASP A 89 -7.61 5.94 -8.17
CA ASP A 89 -8.19 7.28 -8.23
C ASP A 89 -7.82 8.05 -9.51
N GLY A 90 -7.04 7.46 -10.42
CA GLY A 90 -6.61 8.11 -11.66
C GLY A 90 -7.64 7.99 -12.78
N ASP A 91 -8.02 9.12 -13.39
CA ASP A 91 -9.03 9.15 -14.46
C ASP A 91 -8.48 8.79 -15.85
N GLU A 92 -7.16 8.64 -16.02
CA GLU A 92 -6.52 8.57 -17.34
C GLU A 92 -6.50 7.17 -17.99
N ARG A 93 -6.61 6.08 -17.22
CA ARG A 93 -6.53 4.69 -17.74
C ARG A 93 -7.54 3.78 -17.05
N PRO A 94 -7.95 2.66 -17.68
CA PRO A 94 -8.80 1.67 -17.02
C PRO A 94 -8.15 1.16 -15.72
N ALA A 95 -8.64 1.66 -14.59
CA ALA A 95 -7.99 1.45 -13.29
C ALA A 95 -7.92 -0.03 -12.90
N LEU A 96 -8.88 -0.86 -13.33
CA LEU A 96 -9.02 -2.23 -12.83
C LEU A 96 -7.81 -3.12 -13.17
N ALA A 97 -7.38 -3.15 -14.44
CA ALA A 97 -6.22 -3.95 -14.86
C ALA A 97 -4.89 -3.40 -14.30
N GLU A 98 -4.78 -2.07 -14.16
CA GLU A 98 -3.60 -1.43 -13.57
C GLU A 98 -3.49 -1.68 -12.07
N VAL A 99 -4.61 -1.59 -11.34
CA VAL A 99 -4.70 -1.93 -9.91
C VAL A 99 -4.33 -3.39 -9.69
N ALA A 100 -4.88 -4.32 -10.51
CA ALA A 100 -4.53 -5.74 -10.43
C ALA A 100 -3.02 -5.96 -10.57
N ALA A 101 -2.40 -5.36 -11.59
CA ALA A 101 -0.96 -5.48 -11.81
C ALA A 101 -0.14 -4.82 -10.69
N ALA A 102 -0.61 -3.69 -10.14
CA ALA A 102 0.07 -2.99 -9.06
C ALA A 102 0.06 -3.79 -7.74
N MET A 103 -0.87 -4.73 -7.55
CA MET A 103 -0.85 -5.61 -6.37
C MET A 103 0.37 -6.53 -6.33
N ASP A 104 0.86 -7.01 -7.48
CA ASP A 104 2.10 -7.80 -7.53
C ASP A 104 3.31 -6.94 -7.14
N TYR A 105 3.33 -5.68 -7.58
CA TYR A 105 4.32 -4.71 -7.13
C TYR A 105 4.30 -4.55 -5.60
N VAL A 106 3.12 -4.40 -4.97
CA VAL A 106 2.99 -4.32 -3.51
C VAL A 106 3.61 -5.54 -2.82
N ARG A 107 3.32 -6.76 -3.30
CA ARG A 107 3.87 -8.00 -2.74
C ARG A 107 5.40 -8.05 -2.83
N VAL A 108 5.96 -7.59 -3.95
CA VAL A 108 7.41 -7.51 -4.16
C VAL A 108 8.03 -6.48 -3.21
N GLN A 109 7.42 -5.30 -3.05
CA GLN A 109 7.93 -4.29 -2.11
C GLN A 109 7.93 -4.80 -0.68
N PHE A 110 6.87 -5.50 -0.26
CA PHE A 110 6.78 -6.05 1.09
C PHE A 110 7.78 -7.17 1.33
N SER A 111 8.02 -8.01 0.32
CA SER A 111 9.04 -9.05 0.37
C SER A 111 10.45 -8.49 0.55
N LYS A 112 10.71 -7.29 0.02
CA LYS A 112 11.98 -6.57 0.18
C LYS A 112 12.09 -5.81 1.51
N ALA A 113 11.02 -5.12 1.91
CA ALA A 113 11.02 -4.24 3.08
C ALA A 113 10.97 -4.99 4.42
N PHE A 114 10.30 -6.14 4.47
CA PHE A 114 10.03 -6.87 5.72
C PHE A 114 10.69 -8.26 5.70
N VAL A 115 12.01 -8.27 5.86
CA VAL A 115 12.85 -9.49 5.87
C VAL A 115 13.33 -9.85 7.28
N GLY A 116 13.80 -11.10 7.45
CA GLY A 116 14.39 -11.56 8.71
C GLY A 116 13.40 -11.45 9.88
N PRO A 117 13.74 -10.73 10.96
CA PRO A 117 12.86 -10.56 12.13
C PRO A 117 11.47 -9.97 11.80
N LYS A 118 11.36 -9.20 10.70
CA LYS A 118 10.09 -8.58 10.26
C LYS A 118 9.22 -9.50 9.40
N THR A 119 9.64 -10.74 9.16
CA THR A 119 8.89 -11.72 8.34
C THR A 119 7.49 -11.99 8.89
N GLN A 120 7.32 -12.05 10.21
CA GLN A 120 6.00 -12.26 10.80
C GLN A 120 5.07 -11.06 10.55
N LEU A 121 5.61 -9.83 10.63
CA LEU A 121 4.86 -8.62 10.30
C LEU A 121 4.45 -8.64 8.83
N ARG A 122 5.38 -8.94 7.91
CA ARG A 122 5.09 -9.11 6.48
C ARG A 122 3.90 -10.02 6.23
N ASN A 123 3.94 -11.21 6.82
CA ASN A 123 2.91 -12.22 6.60
C ASN A 123 1.55 -11.77 7.15
N LYS A 124 1.52 -11.07 8.29
CA LYS A 124 0.28 -10.47 8.82
C LYS A 124 -0.30 -9.42 7.88
N VAL A 125 0.53 -8.51 7.35
CA VAL A 125 0.02 -7.46 6.44
C VAL A 125 -0.40 -8.05 5.09
N LEU A 126 0.38 -8.98 4.51
CA LEU A 126 -0.01 -9.68 3.28
C LEU A 126 -1.31 -10.46 3.45
N LYS A 127 -1.51 -11.11 4.60
CA LYS A 127 -2.77 -11.79 4.91
C LYS A 127 -3.96 -10.82 4.91
N ILE A 128 -3.83 -9.64 5.54
CA ILE A 128 -4.90 -8.63 5.53
C ILE A 128 -5.21 -8.18 4.09
N ILE A 129 -4.17 -8.00 3.27
CA ILE A 129 -4.32 -7.65 1.85
C ILE A 129 -5.05 -8.76 1.10
N ASP A 130 -4.63 -10.02 1.27
CA ASP A 130 -5.22 -11.18 0.61
C ASP A 130 -6.69 -11.38 1.01
N ASP A 131 -6.98 -11.29 2.30
CA ASP A 131 -8.34 -11.42 2.82
C ASP A 131 -9.25 -10.36 2.20
N ARG A 132 -8.81 -9.10 2.13
CA ARG A 132 -9.56 -8.02 1.47
C ARG A 132 -9.69 -8.21 -0.03
N TRP A 133 -8.61 -8.60 -0.70
CA TRP A 133 -8.60 -8.85 -2.14
C TRP A 133 -9.61 -9.94 -2.53
N ASN A 134 -9.62 -11.04 -1.76
CA ASN A 134 -10.48 -12.18 -2.05
C ASN A 134 -11.95 -11.94 -1.66
N THR A 135 -12.23 -11.12 -0.65
CA THR A 135 -13.60 -10.95 -0.12
C THR A 135 -14.31 -9.67 -0.56
N GLN A 136 -13.58 -8.58 -0.81
CA GLN A 136 -14.18 -7.24 -1.01
C GLN A 136 -13.97 -6.70 -2.42
N MET A 137 -12.94 -7.14 -3.14
CA MET A 137 -12.57 -6.53 -4.42
C MET A 137 -13.26 -7.20 -5.62
N GLY A 138 -13.94 -8.34 -5.48
CA GLY A 138 -14.57 -8.98 -6.64
C GLY A 138 -13.52 -9.48 -7.64
N LYS A 139 -12.61 -10.33 -7.14
CA LYS A 139 -11.43 -10.86 -7.86
C LYS A 139 -11.68 -11.24 -9.34
N PRO A 140 -12.78 -11.91 -9.73
CA PRO A 140 -13.00 -12.26 -11.14
C PRO A 140 -13.02 -11.04 -12.08
N LEU A 141 -13.53 -9.89 -11.62
CA LEU A 141 -13.53 -8.66 -12.44
C LEU A 141 -12.11 -8.15 -12.70
N TYR A 142 -11.22 -8.23 -11.72
CA TYR A 142 -9.81 -7.87 -11.89
C TYR A 142 -9.07 -8.82 -12.83
N GLY A 143 -9.35 -10.13 -12.73
CA GLY A 143 -8.83 -11.13 -13.67
C GLY A 143 -9.35 -10.88 -15.09
N ALA A 144 -10.65 -10.68 -15.26
CA ALA A 144 -11.25 -10.34 -16.55
C ALA A 144 -10.62 -9.07 -17.18
N ALA A 145 -10.38 -8.02 -16.39
CA ALA A 145 -9.72 -6.82 -16.87
C ALA A 145 -8.25 -7.04 -17.27
N LEU A 146 -7.51 -7.89 -16.55
CA LEU A 146 -6.17 -8.29 -16.96
C LEU A 146 -6.21 -9.08 -18.28
N PHE A 147 -7.12 -10.05 -18.42
CA PHE A 147 -7.29 -10.83 -19.64
C PHE A 147 -7.55 -9.95 -20.87
N LEU A 148 -8.39 -8.93 -20.71
CA LEU A 148 -8.73 -7.96 -21.75
C LEU A 148 -7.67 -6.88 -21.99
N ASN A 149 -6.50 -6.95 -21.34
CA ASN A 149 -5.38 -6.04 -21.54
C ASN A 149 -4.19 -6.79 -22.17
N PRO A 150 -4.06 -6.82 -23.52
CA PRO A 150 -3.00 -7.56 -24.20
C PRO A 150 -1.58 -7.17 -23.75
N GLY A 151 -1.35 -5.88 -23.48
CA GLY A 151 -0.06 -5.36 -23.04
C GLY A 151 0.38 -5.84 -21.66
N LYS A 152 -0.52 -6.42 -20.86
CA LYS A 152 -0.19 -7.09 -19.59
C LYS A 152 -0.36 -8.60 -19.68
N TYR A 153 -1.43 -9.06 -20.32
CA TYR A 153 -1.77 -10.47 -20.38
C TYR A 153 -0.70 -11.30 -21.09
N PHE A 154 -0.15 -10.82 -22.21
CA PHE A 154 0.87 -11.57 -22.96
C PHE A 154 2.17 -11.72 -22.15
N ASP A 155 2.61 -10.67 -21.45
CA ASP A 155 3.72 -10.75 -20.50
C ASP A 155 3.45 -11.80 -19.40
N ILE A 156 2.22 -11.91 -18.90
CA ILE A 156 1.84 -12.89 -17.87
C ILE A 156 1.83 -14.31 -18.44
N VAL A 157 1.35 -14.50 -19.67
CA VAL A 157 1.38 -15.81 -20.37
C VAL A 157 2.81 -16.33 -20.48
N GLU A 158 3.75 -15.48 -20.87
CA GLU A 158 5.16 -15.86 -21.00
C GLU A 158 5.83 -16.16 -19.66
N ARG A 159 5.55 -15.33 -18.63
CA ARG A 159 6.19 -15.46 -17.32
C ARG A 159 5.59 -16.55 -16.45
N ASN A 160 4.28 -16.76 -16.53
CA ASN A 160 3.55 -17.66 -15.64
C ASN A 160 2.26 -18.18 -16.32
N PRO A 161 2.36 -19.25 -17.14
CA PRO A 161 1.21 -19.84 -17.84
C PRO A 161 0.07 -20.25 -16.89
N SER A 162 0.39 -20.76 -15.70
CA SER A 162 -0.63 -21.13 -14.70
C SER A 162 -1.40 -19.92 -14.17
N CYS A 163 -0.73 -18.78 -14.00
CA CYS A 163 -1.39 -17.52 -13.64
C CYS A 163 -2.30 -17.04 -14.77
N ALA A 164 -1.84 -17.13 -16.02
CA ALA A 164 -2.63 -16.77 -17.19
C ALA A 164 -3.91 -17.63 -17.31
N SER A 165 -3.84 -18.93 -17.03
CA SER A 165 -5.02 -19.80 -16.98
C SER A 165 -6.06 -19.31 -15.97
N ARG A 166 -5.63 -18.96 -14.75
CA ARG A 166 -6.53 -18.44 -13.71
C ARG A 166 -7.16 -17.11 -14.09
N ILE A 167 -6.40 -16.23 -14.75
CA ILE A 167 -6.91 -14.96 -15.28
C ILE A 167 -7.96 -15.19 -16.37
N ARG A 168 -7.78 -16.21 -17.21
CA ARG A 168 -8.77 -16.64 -18.21
C ARG A 168 -10.03 -17.24 -17.55
N GLU A 169 -9.88 -18.06 -16.52
CA GLU A 169 -10.99 -18.57 -15.72
C GLU A 169 -11.80 -17.42 -15.09
N ASP A 170 -11.12 -16.44 -14.50
CA ASP A 170 -11.75 -15.23 -13.93
C ASP A 170 -12.55 -14.46 -15.01
N PHE A 171 -12.05 -14.38 -16.26
CA PHE A 171 -12.80 -13.79 -17.38
C PHE A 171 -14.06 -14.58 -17.72
N ASN A 172 -13.97 -15.91 -17.78
CA ASN A 172 -15.10 -16.78 -18.07
C ASN A 172 -16.19 -16.65 -16.99
N ASP A 173 -15.81 -16.63 -15.70
CA ASP A 173 -16.72 -16.43 -14.58
C ASP A 173 -17.52 -15.13 -14.68
N VAL A 174 -16.86 -14.06 -15.16
CA VAL A 174 -17.51 -12.76 -15.38
C VAL A 174 -18.46 -12.84 -16.58
N LEU A 175 -18.00 -13.41 -17.69
CA LEU A 175 -18.81 -13.57 -18.91
C LEU A 175 -20.08 -14.39 -18.63
N GLU A 176 -19.97 -15.47 -17.88
CA GLU A 176 -21.09 -16.32 -17.47
C GLU A 176 -22.17 -15.56 -16.71
N LYS A 177 -21.78 -14.63 -15.84
CA LYS A 177 -22.72 -13.80 -15.06
C LYS A 177 -23.38 -12.70 -15.90
N MET A 178 -22.74 -12.28 -16.98
CA MET A 178 -23.26 -11.19 -17.84
C MET A 178 -24.31 -11.68 -18.84
N VAL A 179 -24.32 -12.96 -19.19
CA VAL A 179 -25.20 -13.52 -20.20
C VAL A 179 -26.52 -13.99 -19.56
N LYS A 180 -27.62 -13.34 -19.94
CA LYS A 180 -28.98 -13.62 -19.42
C LYS A 180 -29.59 -14.92 -19.95
N ASP A 181 -29.22 -15.32 -21.16
CA ASP A 181 -29.66 -16.55 -21.82
C ASP A 181 -28.41 -17.37 -22.19
N ARG A 182 -28.24 -18.56 -21.62
CA ARG A 182 -26.99 -19.34 -21.69
C ARG A 182 -26.73 -19.97 -23.06
N THR A 183 -27.70 -19.94 -23.96
CA THR A 183 -27.65 -20.59 -25.28
C THR A 183 -26.49 -20.10 -26.17
N PRO A 184 -26.19 -18.77 -26.27
CA PRO A 184 -25.03 -18.26 -27.02
C PRO A 184 -23.69 -18.48 -26.30
N LEU A 185 -23.70 -18.66 -24.98
CA LEU A 185 -22.51 -18.81 -24.14
C LEU A 185 -21.85 -20.17 -24.38
N LEU A 186 -22.65 -21.23 -24.47
CA LEU A 186 -22.18 -22.58 -24.81
C LEU A 186 -21.53 -22.60 -26.20
N ALA A 187 -22.13 -21.92 -27.18
CA ALA A 187 -21.55 -21.80 -28.53
C ALA A 187 -20.26 -20.97 -28.59
N LEU A 188 -20.10 -19.96 -27.71
CA LEU A 188 -18.87 -19.17 -27.57
C LEU A 188 -17.78 -19.96 -26.83
N LEU A 189 -18.11 -20.63 -25.74
CA LEU A 189 -17.17 -21.46 -24.99
C LEU A 189 -16.65 -22.62 -25.84
N GLU A 190 -17.50 -23.28 -26.64
CA GLU A 190 -17.07 -24.31 -27.60
C GLU A 190 -16.16 -23.76 -28.72
N LYS A 191 -16.32 -22.49 -29.11
CA LYS A 191 -15.46 -21.85 -30.12
C LYS A 191 -14.11 -21.39 -29.57
N PHE A 192 -14.02 -21.14 -28.27
CA PHE A 192 -12.85 -20.54 -27.64
C PHE A 192 -12.17 -21.46 -26.60
N MET A 193 -12.60 -22.71 -26.44
CA MET A 193 -11.93 -23.76 -25.66
C MET A 193 -11.44 -24.89 -26.57
N PRO A 194 -10.12 -25.09 -26.75
CA PRO A 194 -9.56 -26.40 -27.11
C PRO A 194 -9.47 -27.32 -25.88
#